data_AF-A0A9D2T2J7-F1
#
_entry.id   AF-A0A9D2T2J7-F1
#
_cell.length_a   1.000
_cell.length_b   1.000
_cell.length_c   1.000
_cell.angle_alpha   90.00
_cell.angle_beta   90.00
_cell.angle_gamma   90.00
#
_symmetry.space_group_name_H-M   'P 1'
#
loop_
_entity.id
_entity.type
_entity.pdbx_description
1 polymer ?
#
loop_
_entity_poly.entity_id
_entity_poly.type
_entity_poly.pdbx_seq_one_letter_code
_entity_poly.pdbx_strand_id
1 'polypeptide(L)'
;MTAERKTKQCRTLRTAAAGLALTASLTLALPGCVLPDGIFSDDILPGAAVSRGMASVSAAESDEKVTLRIANWEEYIDEGDWDEEEAIDLDDREGTVIFGENSMIDDFEAWYLDTYGVEVNVEYSTFGTNEDLYNQLTLGNDFDLVCPSEYMFMKLIAENRLQPLSDDFFDEENENNYYVRGVSDYIRNIFDTNTINGEPWSRYAAGYMWGTTGIVYNPEVISKEEASHWAILADPKYKGQVTIKDNVRDSYFAALGILNEEELMSPDLISSPDRLERITEIMNRTDEDTVKAAESVLKEMKENAYSFESDSGKADMVTGKVLANYQWSGDAVYTLDQAEIDDYYLAYAVPEECTNVWFDGWVMLKDGIAGDAAKQQAAEAFINFMSRPDNVVRNMYYIGYTSVIAGGDSDIIYAYADWCYGAEDDAEDTIEYPVGFFFSGDNADEDFVITAEADQADRQLFAQYPPQDVLERAVVMQYFDQENNERINQMWVNVRCFDLTTLGWQDWAEIGAIVIVVIAAAVIFKKRDDIMQLRRS
;
A
#
# COMPACT_ATOMS: atom_id res chain seq x y z
N MET A 1 0.49 23.32 25.53
CA MET A 1 0.58 21.94 26.05
C MET A 1 2.03 21.60 26.40
N THR A 2 2.31 20.70 27.35
CA THR A 2 3.68 20.21 27.61
C THR A 2 4.12 19.24 26.52
N ALA A 3 5.38 19.32 26.11
CA ALA A 3 6.04 18.55 25.04
C ALA A 3 5.79 17.02 25.11
N GLU A 4 5.86 16.45 26.31
CA GLU A 4 5.49 15.05 26.62
C GLU A 4 4.07 14.63 26.21
N ARG A 5 3.17 15.58 25.92
CA ARG A 5 1.80 15.31 25.48
C ARG A 5 1.68 15.30 23.94
N LYS A 6 2.48 16.08 23.21
CA LYS A 6 2.43 16.17 21.73
C LYS A 6 3.02 14.92 21.08
N THR A 7 4.26 14.56 21.44
CA THR A 7 4.93 13.34 20.98
C THR A 7 4.17 12.10 21.43
N LYS A 8 3.61 12.12 22.65
CA LYS A 8 2.82 11.03 23.19
C LYS A 8 1.41 10.95 22.60
N GLN A 9 0.76 12.04 22.17
CA GLN A 9 -0.50 12.00 21.42
C GLN A 9 -0.29 11.37 20.04
N CYS A 10 0.71 11.84 19.29
CA CYS A 10 1.04 11.25 17.99
C CYS A 10 1.39 9.75 18.12
N ARG A 11 2.11 9.37 19.19
CA ARG A 11 2.53 7.97 19.45
C ARG A 11 1.44 7.07 20.06
N THR A 12 0.64 7.56 21.02
CA THR A 12 -0.31 6.71 21.80
C THR A 12 -1.60 6.45 21.04
N LEU A 13 -2.05 7.37 20.16
CA LEU A 13 -3.34 7.27 19.49
C LEU A 13 -3.26 6.50 18.16
N ARG A 14 -2.11 6.57 17.45
CA ARG A 14 -1.74 5.59 16.40
C ARG A 14 -1.82 4.14 16.90
N THR A 15 -1.68 3.92 18.21
CA THR A 15 -1.79 2.60 18.84
C THR A 15 -3.24 2.17 19.11
N ALA A 16 -4.17 3.12 19.29
CA ALA A 16 -5.58 2.84 19.61
C ALA A 16 -6.39 2.41 18.38
N ALA A 17 -6.20 3.09 17.24
CA ALA A 17 -6.80 2.69 15.96
C ALA A 17 -6.37 1.25 15.55
N ALA A 18 -5.10 0.91 15.72
CA ALA A 18 -4.55 -0.42 15.41
C ALA A 18 -4.88 -1.52 16.43
N GLY A 19 -5.25 -1.18 17.68
CA GLY A 19 -5.65 -2.15 18.70
C GLY A 19 -6.94 -2.91 18.34
N LEU A 20 -7.81 -2.29 17.52
CA LEU A 20 -8.98 -2.96 16.94
C LEU A 20 -8.58 -3.95 15.84
N ALA A 21 -7.63 -3.59 14.97
CA ALA A 21 -7.11 -4.42 13.88
C ALA A 21 -6.62 -5.81 14.35
N LEU A 22 -5.86 -5.84 15.45
CA LEU A 22 -5.29 -7.08 15.99
C LEU A 22 -6.35 -8.07 16.51
N THR A 23 -7.55 -7.58 16.86
CA THR A 23 -8.62 -8.42 17.41
C THR A 23 -9.56 -9.00 16.34
N ALA A 24 -9.60 -8.42 15.14
CA ALA A 24 -10.48 -8.85 14.06
C ALA A 24 -10.00 -10.13 13.34
N SER A 25 -8.69 -10.43 13.33
CA SER A 25 -8.14 -11.58 12.58
C SER A 25 -8.21 -12.95 13.30
N LEU A 26 -8.90 -13.05 14.46
CA LEU A 26 -8.99 -14.30 15.21
C LEU A 26 -10.36 -15.00 15.14
N THR A 27 -10.91 -15.20 13.93
CA THR A 27 -12.05 -16.13 13.76
C THR A 27 -11.92 -17.02 12.52
N LEU A 28 -11.19 -18.13 12.65
CA LEU A 28 -11.11 -19.20 11.66
C LEU A 28 -12.45 -19.94 11.54
N ALA A 29 -13.10 -19.83 10.38
CA ALA A 29 -14.28 -20.59 9.99
C ALA A 29 -13.90 -22.01 9.47
N LEU A 30 -14.59 -23.03 9.97
CA LEU A 30 -14.59 -24.39 9.42
C LEU A 30 -15.72 -24.53 8.39
N PRO A 31 -15.49 -25.06 7.16
CA PRO A 31 -16.56 -25.25 6.20
C PRO A 31 -17.18 -26.65 6.32
N GLY A 32 -18.52 -26.69 6.41
CA GLY A 32 -19.34 -27.90 6.36
C GLY A 32 -20.54 -27.75 5.43
N CYS A 33 -20.44 -28.38 4.25
CA CYS A 33 -21.49 -29.14 3.53
C CYS A 33 -22.90 -28.54 3.27
N VAL A 34 -23.30 -28.40 1.99
CA VAL A 34 -24.24 -29.27 1.22
C VAL A 34 -24.81 -28.52 -0.01
N LEU A 35 -24.94 -29.26 -1.13
CA LEU A 35 -25.43 -28.89 -2.47
C LEU A 35 -26.96 -28.61 -2.58
N PRO A 36 -27.45 -28.04 -3.72
CA PRO A 36 -28.78 -27.46 -3.87
C PRO A 36 -29.79 -28.35 -4.61
N ASP A 37 -31.09 -28.03 -4.48
CA ASP A 37 -32.16 -28.53 -5.35
C ASP A 37 -33.26 -27.46 -5.58
N GLY A 38 -33.63 -27.25 -6.85
CA GLY A 38 -35.07 -27.32 -7.23
C GLY A 38 -35.90 -26.05 -7.52
N ILE A 39 -35.76 -25.50 -8.74
CA ILE A 39 -36.78 -25.25 -9.82
C ILE A 39 -38.23 -24.74 -9.49
N PHE A 40 -38.70 -23.83 -10.37
CA PHE A 40 -40.08 -23.47 -10.85
C PHE A 40 -40.62 -22.12 -10.33
N SER A 41 -41.39 -21.28 -11.05
CA SER A 41 -41.65 -21.00 -12.49
C SER A 41 -42.71 -19.87 -12.55
N ASP A 42 -42.63 -19.05 -13.60
CA ASP A 42 -43.70 -18.40 -14.38
C ASP A 42 -44.76 -17.46 -13.76
N ASP A 43 -44.73 -16.22 -14.32
CA ASP A 43 -45.82 -15.43 -14.91
C ASP A 43 -47.00 -14.87 -14.08
N ILE A 44 -47.29 -13.57 -14.28
CA ILE A 44 -48.48 -13.04 -14.98
C ILE A 44 -48.52 -11.49 -14.89
N LEU A 45 -48.48 -10.83 -16.05
CA LEU A 45 -49.12 -9.52 -16.37
C LEU A 45 -50.43 -9.82 -17.15
N PRO A 46 -51.45 -8.93 -17.36
CA PRO A 46 -51.29 -7.50 -17.69
C PRO A 46 -52.46 -6.54 -17.29
N GLY A 47 -52.33 -5.25 -17.62
CA GLY A 47 -53.47 -4.33 -17.67
C GLY A 47 -53.12 -2.87 -17.98
N ALA A 48 -53.21 -2.47 -19.25
CA ALA A 48 -53.00 -1.10 -19.72
C ALA A 48 -54.27 -0.24 -19.61
N ALA A 49 -54.12 1.06 -19.31
CA ALA A 49 -55.10 2.10 -19.64
C ALA A 49 -54.40 3.45 -19.89
N VAL A 50 -54.72 4.05 -21.04
CA VAL A 50 -54.21 5.34 -21.52
C VAL A 50 -55.17 6.46 -21.10
N SER A 51 -54.65 7.59 -20.60
CA SER A 51 -55.38 8.86 -20.63
C SER A 51 -54.43 10.02 -20.93
N ARG A 52 -54.85 10.92 -21.83
CA ARG A 52 -54.18 12.18 -22.19
C ARG A 52 -54.76 13.31 -21.35
N GLY A 53 -53.90 14.13 -20.75
CA GLY A 53 -54.22 15.44 -20.18
C GLY A 53 -53.02 16.38 -20.29
N MET A 54 -53.22 17.58 -20.84
CA MET A 54 -52.21 18.63 -20.97
C MET A 54 -52.07 19.45 -19.67
N ALA A 55 -50.85 19.95 -19.48
CA ALA A 55 -50.44 21.12 -18.68
C ALA A 55 -50.30 20.96 -17.15
N SER A 56 -49.06 20.86 -16.68
CA SER A 56 -48.34 21.98 -16.04
C SER A 56 -46.86 21.63 -15.97
N VAL A 57 -45.98 22.59 -16.26
CA VAL A 57 -44.55 22.46 -15.98
C VAL A 57 -44.42 22.68 -14.48
N SER A 58 -44.37 21.61 -13.69
CA SER A 58 -43.75 21.68 -12.37
C SER A 58 -42.26 21.42 -12.58
N ALA A 59 -41.42 22.26 -11.99
CA ALA A 59 -40.05 21.88 -11.70
C ALA A 59 -40.12 20.59 -10.88
N ALA A 60 -39.72 19.48 -11.49
CA ALA A 60 -39.37 18.30 -10.73
C ALA A 60 -37.98 18.62 -10.18
N GLU A 61 -37.91 19.04 -8.92
CA GLU A 61 -36.74 18.71 -8.10
C GLU A 61 -36.63 17.19 -8.20
N SER A 62 -35.60 16.71 -8.89
CA SER A 62 -35.29 15.29 -8.89
C SER A 62 -34.76 14.98 -7.50
N ASP A 63 -35.61 14.38 -6.66
CA ASP A 63 -35.32 13.67 -5.41
C ASP A 63 -34.29 12.51 -5.58
N GLU A 64 -33.45 12.56 -6.61
CA GLU A 64 -32.63 11.43 -7.05
C GLU A 64 -31.31 11.45 -6.28
N LYS A 65 -31.35 10.87 -5.08
CA LYS A 65 -30.18 10.57 -4.25
C LYS A 65 -29.17 9.75 -5.06
N VAL A 66 -27.94 10.26 -5.21
CA VAL A 66 -26.85 9.57 -5.90
C VAL A 66 -26.31 8.48 -4.99
N THR A 67 -26.10 7.26 -5.48
CA THR A 67 -25.38 6.21 -4.73
C THR A 67 -24.00 6.04 -5.33
N LEU A 68 -22.97 6.21 -4.49
CA LEU A 68 -21.56 6.10 -4.83
C LEU A 68 -20.96 4.89 -4.11
N ARG A 69 -20.54 3.88 -4.86
CA ARG A 69 -19.95 2.64 -4.34
C ARG A 69 -18.44 2.73 -4.38
N ILE A 70 -17.82 2.71 -3.20
CA ILE A 70 -16.38 2.91 -3.05
C ILE A 70 -15.74 1.63 -2.50
N ALA A 71 -14.62 1.21 -3.08
CA ALA A 71 -13.78 0.18 -2.49
C ALA A 71 -12.36 0.69 -2.21
N ASN A 72 -11.85 0.48 -1.00
CA ASN A 72 -10.49 0.86 -0.60
C ASN A 72 -9.83 -0.23 0.26
N TRP A 73 -8.57 -0.06 0.62
CA TRP A 73 -7.89 -0.88 1.61
C TRP A 73 -8.61 -0.87 2.96
N GLU A 74 -8.48 -1.96 3.71
CA GLU A 74 -8.94 -2.03 5.11
C GLU A 74 -8.24 -0.95 5.95
N GLU A 75 -8.98 -0.28 6.84
CA GLU A 75 -8.46 0.74 7.77
C GLU A 75 -7.73 1.93 7.09
N TYR A 76 -8.09 2.26 5.85
CA TYR A 76 -7.37 3.26 5.04
C TYR A 76 -8.06 4.63 4.91
N ILE A 77 -9.23 4.77 5.54
CA ILE A 77 -9.98 6.02 5.69
C ILE A 77 -10.40 6.14 7.16
N ASP A 78 -10.26 7.34 7.72
CA ASP A 78 -10.65 7.62 9.10
C ASP A 78 -12.14 7.34 9.37
N GLU A 79 -12.38 6.52 10.40
CA GLU A 79 -13.72 6.07 10.80
C GLU A 79 -14.39 7.01 11.80
N GLY A 80 -13.70 8.05 12.28
CA GLY A 80 -14.21 9.02 13.25
C GLY A 80 -14.13 8.52 14.69
N ASP A 81 -15.09 8.96 15.52
CA ASP A 81 -15.16 8.66 16.96
C ASP A 81 -13.96 9.18 17.80
N TRP A 82 -13.27 10.22 17.31
CA TRP A 82 -12.15 10.83 18.03
C TRP A 82 -12.61 11.53 19.31
N ASP A 83 -11.87 11.36 20.39
CA ASP A 83 -12.06 12.12 21.61
C ASP A 83 -11.37 13.51 21.55
N GLU A 84 -11.64 14.39 22.52
CA GLU A 84 -11.02 15.72 22.57
C GLU A 84 -9.49 15.68 22.74
N GLU A 85 -8.94 14.57 23.24
CA GLU A 85 -7.49 14.34 23.34
C GLU A 85 -6.90 13.76 22.05
N GLU A 86 -7.70 13.41 21.05
CA GLU A 86 -7.26 12.99 19.70
C GLU A 86 -7.20 14.16 18.71
N ALA A 87 -7.74 15.31 19.09
CA ALA A 87 -7.69 16.52 18.25
C ALA A 87 -6.26 16.99 17.99
N ILE A 88 -5.98 17.31 16.72
CA ILE A 88 -4.69 17.83 16.29
C ILE A 88 -4.76 19.35 16.37
N ASP A 89 -4.04 19.92 17.33
CA ASP A 89 -3.95 21.37 17.53
C ASP A 89 -2.64 21.89 16.92
N LEU A 90 -2.77 22.54 15.76
CA LEU A 90 -1.67 23.22 15.06
C LEU A 90 -1.55 24.66 15.60
N ASP A 91 -1.19 24.76 16.89
CA ASP A 91 -1.09 25.99 17.71
C ASP A 91 -0.36 27.16 17.00
N ASP A 92 0.62 26.86 16.12
CA ASP A 92 1.47 27.85 15.45
C ASP A 92 0.88 28.45 14.15
N ARG A 93 -0.30 27.97 13.71
CA ARG A 93 -0.98 28.41 12.47
C ARG A 93 -2.48 28.65 12.69
N GLU A 94 -2.80 29.86 13.16
CA GLU A 94 -4.15 30.40 13.38
C GLU A 94 -5.06 29.62 14.34
N GLY A 95 -4.53 28.67 15.11
CA GLY A 95 -5.33 27.83 16.01
C GLY A 95 -6.21 26.84 15.23
N THR A 96 -5.66 26.29 14.14
CA THR A 96 -6.31 25.23 13.36
C THR A 96 -6.37 23.97 14.22
N VAL A 97 -7.58 23.58 14.61
CA VAL A 97 -7.83 22.33 15.33
C VAL A 97 -8.58 21.37 14.41
N ILE A 98 -8.00 20.21 14.18
CA ILE A 98 -8.56 19.15 13.34
C ILE A 98 -9.15 18.07 14.24
N PHE A 99 -10.40 17.71 13.96
CA PHE A 99 -11.17 16.71 14.71
C PHE A 99 -11.68 15.60 13.77
N GLY A 100 -11.95 14.43 14.34
CA GLY A 100 -12.63 13.33 13.65
C GLY A 100 -13.84 12.82 14.43
N GLU A 101 -14.85 13.68 14.66
CA GLU A 101 -16.04 13.28 15.43
C GLU A 101 -16.91 12.26 14.66
N ASN A 102 -17.32 12.58 13.43
CA ASN A 102 -18.04 11.63 12.56
C ASN A 102 -17.06 10.86 11.69
N SER A 103 -17.48 9.80 10.99
CA SER A 103 -16.61 9.18 9.99
C SER A 103 -16.32 10.13 8.81
N MET A 104 -15.19 9.93 8.14
CA MET A 104 -14.86 10.70 6.92
C MET A 104 -15.93 10.54 5.84
N ILE A 105 -16.61 9.39 5.82
CA ILE A 105 -17.71 9.09 4.90
C ILE A 105 -18.95 9.93 5.24
N ASP A 106 -19.35 10.00 6.51
CA ASP A 106 -20.49 10.82 6.94
C ASP A 106 -20.23 12.30 6.70
N ASP A 107 -19.01 12.77 6.97
CA ASP A 107 -18.61 14.15 6.72
C ASP A 107 -18.60 14.47 5.23
N PHE A 108 -18.22 13.53 4.37
CA PHE A 108 -18.32 13.68 2.91
C PHE A 108 -19.78 13.81 2.46
N GLU A 109 -20.68 12.93 2.93
CA GLU A 109 -22.10 12.99 2.55
C GLU A 109 -22.73 14.33 2.95
N ALA A 110 -22.42 14.81 4.16
CA ALA A 110 -22.88 16.10 4.65
C ALA A 110 -22.29 17.28 3.84
N TRP A 111 -20.98 17.26 3.59
CA TRP A 111 -20.30 18.28 2.79
C TRP A 111 -20.83 18.32 1.35
N TYR A 112 -21.07 17.17 0.74
CA TYR A 112 -21.59 17.07 -0.61
C TYR A 112 -23.00 17.67 -0.72
N LEU A 113 -23.86 17.40 0.27
CA LEU A 113 -25.19 18.02 0.34
C LEU A 113 -25.12 19.55 0.50
N ASP A 114 -24.26 20.06 1.38
CA ASP A 114 -24.09 21.51 1.59
C ASP A 114 -23.53 22.21 0.34
N THR A 115 -22.56 21.57 -0.32
CA THR A 115 -21.84 22.15 -1.47
C THR A 115 -22.68 22.12 -2.75
N TYR A 116 -23.36 21.01 -3.02
CA TYR A 116 -24.03 20.78 -4.31
C TYR A 116 -25.55 20.74 -4.23
N GLY A 117 -26.14 20.72 -3.03
CA GLY A 117 -27.59 20.67 -2.82
C GLY A 117 -28.22 19.32 -3.23
N VAL A 118 -27.40 18.27 -3.34
CA VAL A 118 -27.80 16.91 -3.75
C VAL A 118 -27.37 15.93 -2.68
N GLU A 119 -28.25 14.99 -2.30
CA GLU A 119 -27.88 13.92 -1.39
C GLU A 119 -27.06 12.83 -2.11
N VAL A 120 -25.97 12.40 -1.48
CA VAL A 120 -25.19 11.22 -1.88
C VAL A 120 -25.28 10.16 -0.78
N ASN A 121 -25.30 8.90 -1.19
CA ASN A 121 -25.14 7.73 -0.34
C ASN A 121 -23.82 7.06 -0.69
N VAL A 122 -22.91 6.94 0.25
CA VAL A 122 -21.68 6.19 0.05
C VAL A 122 -21.88 4.77 0.56
N GLU A 123 -21.75 3.80 -0.35
CA GLU A 123 -21.65 2.39 -0.02
C GLU A 123 -20.16 2.04 0.01
N TYR A 124 -19.54 2.17 1.18
CA TYR A 124 -18.12 1.90 1.39
C TYR A 124 -17.86 0.41 1.62
N SER A 125 -16.86 -0.14 0.95
CA SER A 125 -16.40 -1.53 1.05
C SER A 125 -14.88 -1.58 1.12
N THR A 126 -14.33 -2.68 1.64
CA THR A 126 -12.89 -2.86 1.77
C THR A 126 -12.37 -4.11 1.07
N PHE A 127 -11.06 -4.12 0.77
CA PHE A 127 -10.34 -5.30 0.28
C PHE A 127 -8.97 -5.41 0.95
N GLY A 128 -8.49 -6.64 1.17
CA GLY A 128 -7.19 -6.90 1.80
C GLY A 128 -6.03 -7.08 0.81
N THR A 129 -6.31 -7.36 -0.46
CA THR A 129 -5.30 -7.46 -1.53
C THR A 129 -5.84 -6.92 -2.85
N ASN A 130 -4.93 -6.42 -3.70
CA ASN A 130 -5.26 -6.02 -5.07
C ASN A 130 -5.84 -7.19 -5.89
N GLU A 131 -5.38 -8.43 -5.66
CA GLU A 131 -5.90 -9.63 -6.31
C GLU A 131 -7.35 -9.91 -5.90
N ASP A 132 -7.70 -9.70 -4.63
CA ASP A 132 -9.08 -9.80 -4.13
C ASP A 132 -9.98 -8.75 -4.79
N LEU A 133 -9.53 -7.49 -4.86
CA LEU A 133 -10.24 -6.43 -5.58
C LEU A 133 -10.47 -6.85 -7.04
N TYR A 134 -9.42 -7.28 -7.75
CA TYR A 134 -9.54 -7.67 -9.16
C TYR A 134 -10.51 -8.85 -9.37
N ASN A 135 -10.51 -9.82 -8.44
CA ASN A 135 -11.47 -10.92 -8.45
C ASN A 135 -12.91 -10.41 -8.23
N GLN A 136 -13.12 -9.50 -7.27
CA GLN A 136 -14.44 -8.88 -7.04
C GLN A 136 -14.94 -8.15 -8.29
N LEU A 137 -14.07 -7.38 -8.95
CA LEU A 137 -14.36 -6.68 -10.21
C LEU A 137 -14.66 -7.63 -11.37
N THR A 138 -14.14 -8.85 -11.35
CA THR A 138 -14.36 -9.86 -12.41
C THR A 138 -15.64 -10.66 -12.17
N LEU A 139 -16.03 -10.87 -10.90
CA LEU A 139 -17.26 -11.55 -10.51
C LEU A 139 -18.53 -10.68 -10.67
N GLY A 140 -18.37 -9.44 -11.10
CA GLY A 140 -19.47 -8.51 -11.39
C GLY A 140 -19.93 -7.70 -10.18
N ASN A 141 -19.05 -7.45 -9.20
CA ASN A 141 -19.32 -6.42 -8.21
C ASN A 141 -19.22 -5.04 -8.88
N ASP A 142 -20.24 -4.21 -8.67
CA ASP A 142 -20.35 -2.89 -9.25
C ASP A 142 -19.77 -1.85 -8.29
N PHE A 143 -18.49 -1.51 -8.42
CA PHE A 143 -17.91 -0.34 -7.75
C PHE A 143 -17.86 0.84 -8.72
N ASP A 144 -18.07 2.06 -8.21
CA ASP A 144 -17.96 3.30 -8.98
C ASP A 144 -16.54 3.87 -8.90
N LEU A 145 -15.96 3.85 -7.69
CA LEU A 145 -14.65 4.40 -7.37
C LEU A 145 -13.84 3.37 -6.55
N VAL A 146 -12.58 3.16 -6.91
CA VAL A 146 -11.70 2.24 -6.17
C VAL A 146 -10.31 2.86 -5.95
N CYS A 147 -9.60 2.50 -4.87
CA CYS A 147 -8.23 2.98 -4.59
C CYS A 147 -7.21 1.84 -4.53
N PRO A 148 -6.86 1.22 -5.68
CA PRO A 148 -5.83 0.20 -5.73
C PRO A 148 -4.41 0.78 -5.77
N SER A 149 -3.41 -0.10 -5.62
CA SER A 149 -2.01 0.27 -5.85
C SER A 149 -1.69 0.47 -7.34
N GLU A 150 -0.54 1.07 -7.62
CA GLU A 150 -0.21 1.57 -8.94
C GLU A 150 -0.21 0.53 -10.05
N TYR A 151 0.34 -0.65 -9.79
CA TYR A 151 0.32 -1.71 -10.80
C TYR A 151 -1.10 -2.17 -11.15
N MET A 152 -2.05 -2.09 -10.22
CA MET A 152 -3.41 -2.54 -10.44
C MET A 152 -4.20 -1.48 -11.20
N PHE A 153 -4.05 -0.19 -10.89
CA PHE A 153 -4.63 0.82 -11.79
C PHE A 153 -3.97 0.81 -13.18
N MET A 154 -2.66 0.58 -13.29
CA MET A 154 -1.99 0.43 -14.59
C MET A 154 -2.62 -0.70 -15.41
N LYS A 155 -2.87 -1.85 -14.77
CA LYS A 155 -3.56 -2.99 -15.38
C LYS A 155 -4.98 -2.62 -15.83
N LEU A 156 -5.74 -1.89 -15.02
CA LEU A 156 -7.09 -1.46 -15.37
C LEU A 156 -7.11 -0.43 -16.52
N ILE A 157 -6.11 0.45 -16.62
CA ILE A 157 -5.90 1.32 -17.80
C ILE A 157 -5.64 0.46 -19.03
N ALA A 158 -4.72 -0.51 -18.94
CA ALA A 158 -4.37 -1.40 -20.05
C ALA A 158 -5.57 -2.22 -20.56
N GLU A 159 -6.45 -2.64 -19.65
CA GLU A 159 -7.71 -3.35 -19.94
C GLU A 159 -8.85 -2.42 -20.39
N ASN A 160 -8.61 -1.10 -20.46
CA ASN A 160 -9.59 -0.09 -20.86
C ASN A 160 -10.84 -0.08 -19.94
N ARG A 161 -10.67 -0.38 -18.65
CA ARG A 161 -11.74 -0.49 -17.63
C ARG A 161 -12.00 0.78 -16.84
N LEU A 162 -11.15 1.81 -16.98
CA LEU A 162 -11.24 3.04 -16.19
C LEU A 162 -11.90 4.20 -16.94
N GLN A 163 -12.80 4.90 -16.27
CA GLN A 163 -13.40 6.15 -16.73
C GLN A 163 -12.37 7.28 -16.55
N PRO A 164 -12.03 8.07 -17.59
CA PRO A 164 -11.17 9.24 -17.43
C PRO A 164 -11.77 10.25 -16.44
N LEU A 165 -10.90 10.89 -15.67
CA LEU A 165 -11.23 12.09 -14.89
C LEU A 165 -11.68 13.21 -15.86
N SER A 166 -12.66 14.00 -15.43
CA SER A 166 -13.25 15.07 -16.24
C SER A 166 -12.28 16.25 -16.40
N ASP A 167 -12.48 17.05 -17.46
CA ASP A 167 -11.74 18.32 -17.60
C ASP A 167 -12.04 19.29 -16.44
N ASP A 168 -13.26 19.21 -15.86
CA ASP A 168 -13.69 20.03 -14.71
C ASP A 168 -12.91 19.64 -13.45
N PHE A 169 -12.56 18.37 -13.25
CA PHE A 169 -11.73 17.92 -12.12
C PHE A 169 -10.34 18.58 -12.10
N PHE A 170 -9.81 18.95 -13.27
CA PHE A 170 -8.51 19.61 -13.42
C PHE A 170 -8.59 21.14 -13.49
N ASP A 171 -9.78 21.73 -13.30
CA ASP A 171 -9.94 23.19 -13.27
C ASP A 171 -9.45 23.76 -11.94
N GLU A 172 -8.27 24.37 -11.95
CA GLU A 172 -7.68 25.06 -10.78
C GLU A 172 -8.47 26.32 -10.37
N GLU A 173 -9.35 26.87 -11.22
CA GLU A 173 -10.20 28.01 -10.86
C GLU A 173 -11.36 27.61 -9.92
N ASN A 174 -11.71 26.32 -9.87
CA ASN A 174 -12.73 25.80 -8.97
C ASN A 174 -12.14 25.57 -7.58
N GLU A 175 -12.63 26.33 -6.60
CA GLU A 175 -12.11 26.28 -5.22
C GLU A 175 -12.30 24.92 -4.53
N ASN A 176 -13.28 24.12 -4.98
CA ASN A 176 -13.54 22.78 -4.47
C ASN A 176 -12.67 21.70 -5.13
N ASN A 177 -11.86 22.03 -6.13
CA ASN A 177 -10.92 21.10 -6.75
C ASN A 177 -9.61 21.03 -5.95
N TYR A 178 -9.70 20.55 -4.71
CA TYR A 178 -8.57 20.46 -3.79
C TYR A 178 -7.44 19.57 -4.31
N TYR A 179 -7.74 18.50 -5.06
CA TYR A 179 -6.72 17.57 -5.55
C TYR A 179 -5.74 18.25 -6.51
N VAL A 180 -6.25 18.83 -7.61
CA VAL A 180 -5.38 19.41 -8.66
C VAL A 180 -4.59 20.61 -8.14
N ARG A 181 -5.14 21.35 -7.18
CA ARG A 181 -4.48 22.49 -6.54
C ARG A 181 -3.48 22.07 -5.46
N GLY A 182 -3.64 20.89 -4.88
CA GLY A 182 -2.89 20.44 -3.70
C GLY A 182 -1.86 19.35 -3.96
N VAL A 183 -1.96 18.58 -5.05
CA VAL A 183 -1.02 17.48 -5.35
C VAL A 183 0.40 17.99 -5.54
N SER A 184 1.36 17.32 -4.90
CA SER A 184 2.79 17.61 -5.00
C SER A 184 3.27 17.58 -6.45
N ASP A 185 4.11 18.54 -6.84
CA ASP A 185 4.67 18.60 -8.21
C ASP A 185 5.56 17.40 -8.54
N TYR A 186 6.30 16.87 -7.56
CA TYR A 186 7.07 15.65 -7.71
C TYR A 186 6.16 14.47 -8.12
N ILE A 187 5.04 14.32 -7.41
CA ILE A 187 4.08 13.23 -7.64
C ILE A 187 3.31 13.45 -8.95
N ARG A 188 2.85 14.69 -9.21
CA ARG A 188 2.19 15.09 -10.45
C ARG A 188 3.03 14.72 -11.67
N ASN A 189 4.33 15.05 -11.63
CA ASN A 189 5.26 14.71 -12.71
C ASN A 189 5.36 13.20 -12.94
N ILE A 190 5.36 12.37 -11.89
CA ILE A 190 5.35 10.91 -12.04
C ILE A 190 4.07 10.44 -12.74
N PHE A 191 2.91 10.94 -12.34
CA PHE A 191 1.61 10.55 -12.93
C PHE A 191 1.43 11.04 -14.36
N ASP A 192 1.98 12.21 -14.70
CA ASP A 192 1.91 12.79 -16.05
C ASP A 192 2.89 12.15 -17.05
N THR A 193 4.04 11.67 -16.57
CA THR A 193 5.10 11.13 -17.44
C THR A 193 4.98 9.62 -17.65
N ASN A 194 4.45 8.89 -16.68
CA ASN A 194 4.21 7.45 -16.83
C ASN A 194 2.94 7.20 -17.64
N THR A 195 3.04 6.34 -18.66
CA THR A 195 1.94 6.10 -19.60
C THR A 195 1.62 4.62 -19.76
N ILE A 196 0.35 4.33 -20.01
CA ILE A 196 -0.13 3.02 -20.45
C ILE A 196 -0.86 3.22 -21.77
N ASN A 197 -0.49 2.47 -22.81
CA ASN A 197 -1.02 2.63 -24.17
C ASN A 197 -0.89 4.06 -24.73
N GLY A 198 0.12 4.81 -24.28
CA GLY A 198 0.37 6.19 -24.70
C GLY A 198 -0.50 7.24 -24.01
N GLU A 199 -1.30 6.87 -23.01
CA GLU A 199 -2.05 7.80 -22.17
C GLU A 199 -1.42 7.90 -20.76
N PRO A 200 -1.29 9.12 -20.21
CA PRO A 200 -0.69 9.32 -18.88
C PRO A 200 -1.58 8.74 -17.76
N TRP A 201 -0.98 8.35 -16.63
CA TRP A 201 -1.74 7.86 -15.49
C TRP A 201 -2.68 8.92 -14.93
N SER A 202 -2.25 10.19 -14.89
CA SER A 202 -3.05 11.32 -14.40
C SER A 202 -4.39 11.47 -15.11
N ARG A 203 -4.54 10.97 -16.33
CA ARG A 203 -5.83 10.95 -17.05
C ARG A 203 -6.89 10.08 -16.37
N TYR A 204 -6.48 9.07 -15.62
CA TYR A 204 -7.35 8.01 -15.08
C TYR A 204 -7.25 7.86 -13.57
N ALA A 205 -6.11 8.22 -12.97
CA ALA A 205 -5.82 8.02 -11.57
C ALA A 205 -5.46 9.34 -10.89
N ALA A 206 -6.10 9.59 -9.75
CA ALA A 206 -5.71 10.62 -8.80
C ALA A 206 -5.00 9.93 -7.63
N GLY A 207 -3.74 10.26 -7.35
CA GLY A 207 -2.98 9.67 -6.25
C GLY A 207 -3.68 9.89 -4.90
N TYR A 208 -3.42 9.01 -3.95
CA TYR A 208 -3.95 9.11 -2.60
C TYR A 208 -2.81 9.11 -1.57
N MET A 209 -2.07 8.01 -1.54
CA MET A 209 -0.92 7.80 -0.67
C MET A 209 0.29 7.39 -1.50
N TRP A 210 1.48 7.69 -0.99
CA TRP A 210 2.73 7.29 -1.62
C TRP A 210 3.80 6.97 -0.59
N GLY A 211 4.87 6.35 -1.05
CA GLY A 211 6.09 6.22 -0.27
C GLY A 211 7.13 5.37 -0.98
N THR A 212 8.15 4.99 -0.22
CA THR A 212 9.22 4.10 -0.68
C THR A 212 9.19 2.75 0.02
N THR A 213 9.99 1.81 -0.48
CA THR A 213 10.32 0.56 0.21
C THR A 213 11.73 0.56 0.78
N GLY A 214 11.95 -0.23 1.81
CA GLY A 214 13.25 -0.29 2.47
C GLY A 214 13.30 -1.33 3.58
N ILE A 215 14.34 -1.25 4.40
CA ILE A 215 14.64 -2.20 5.45
C ILE A 215 14.49 -1.52 6.80
N VAL A 216 13.53 -1.98 7.62
CA VAL A 216 13.55 -1.70 9.06
C VAL A 216 14.57 -2.64 9.69
N TYR A 217 15.46 -2.14 10.54
CA TYR A 217 16.51 -2.93 11.17
C TYR A 217 16.79 -2.52 12.61
N ASN A 218 17.41 -3.42 13.38
CA ASN A 218 17.96 -3.11 14.69
C ASN A 218 19.38 -2.52 14.57
N PRO A 219 19.58 -1.22 14.84
CA PRO A 219 20.88 -0.55 14.70
C PRO A 219 21.93 -0.95 15.75
N GLU A 220 21.53 -1.61 16.85
CA GLU A 220 22.50 -2.17 17.82
C GLU A 220 23.23 -3.41 17.28
N VAL A 221 22.68 -4.07 16.25
CA VAL A 221 23.18 -5.34 15.72
C VAL A 221 23.62 -5.24 14.26
N ILE A 222 22.89 -4.47 13.45
CA ILE A 222 23.09 -4.32 12.01
C ILE A 222 23.51 -2.88 11.75
N SER A 223 24.61 -2.66 11.01
CA SER A 223 25.01 -1.30 10.67
C SER A 223 24.09 -0.70 9.59
N LYS A 224 24.00 0.63 9.52
CA LYS A 224 23.30 1.32 8.43
C LYS A 224 23.82 0.88 7.06
N GLU A 225 25.14 0.74 6.89
CA GLU A 225 25.76 0.26 5.64
C GLU A 225 25.24 -1.14 5.25
N GLU A 226 25.13 -2.07 6.21
CA GLU A 226 24.61 -3.41 5.93
C GLU A 226 23.11 -3.39 5.60
N ALA A 227 22.32 -2.53 6.27
CA ALA A 227 20.87 -2.40 6.03
C ALA A 227 20.53 -1.64 4.74
N SER A 228 21.46 -0.84 4.22
CA SER A 228 21.31 -0.07 2.97
C SER A 228 21.59 -0.89 1.71
N HIS A 229 21.43 -2.21 1.74
CA HIS A 229 21.51 -3.07 0.55
C HIS A 229 20.47 -4.18 0.61
N TRP A 230 19.80 -4.47 -0.51
CA TRP A 230 18.85 -5.58 -0.62
C TRP A 230 19.51 -6.94 -0.28
N ALA A 231 20.83 -7.04 -0.49
CA ALA A 231 21.63 -8.23 -0.23
C ALA A 231 21.52 -8.73 1.21
N ILE A 232 21.15 -7.87 2.18
CA ILE A 232 20.91 -8.26 3.57
C ILE A 232 19.89 -9.40 3.70
N LEU A 233 18.91 -9.46 2.80
CA LEU A 233 17.86 -10.48 2.79
C LEU A 233 18.42 -11.88 2.46
N ALA A 234 19.55 -11.97 1.77
CA ALA A 234 20.24 -13.20 1.44
C ALA A 234 21.55 -13.42 2.23
N ASP A 235 21.94 -12.48 3.11
CA ASP A 235 23.19 -12.58 3.85
C ASP A 235 23.13 -13.69 4.92
N PRO A 236 23.97 -14.74 4.81
CA PRO A 236 24.00 -15.84 5.77
C PRO A 236 24.39 -15.42 7.20
N LYS A 237 24.94 -14.22 7.41
CA LYS A 237 25.16 -13.62 8.74
C LYS A 237 23.86 -13.52 9.52
N TYR A 238 22.74 -13.24 8.85
CA TYR A 238 21.42 -13.02 9.44
C TYR A 238 20.44 -14.17 9.19
N LYS A 239 20.97 -15.38 8.95
CA LYS A 239 20.15 -16.56 8.67
C LYS A 239 19.14 -16.83 9.79
N GLY A 240 17.86 -16.86 9.41
CA GLY A 240 16.72 -17.04 10.31
C GLY A 240 16.41 -15.81 11.16
N GLN A 241 16.94 -14.64 10.79
CA GLN A 241 16.76 -13.37 11.52
C GLN A 241 16.29 -12.23 10.61
N VAL A 242 16.00 -12.50 9.34
CA VAL A 242 15.38 -11.54 8.41
C VAL A 242 14.09 -12.11 7.84
N THR A 243 13.19 -11.25 7.41
CA THR A 243 11.94 -11.66 6.75
C THR A 243 11.87 -11.13 5.32
N ILE A 244 11.12 -11.82 4.47
CA ILE A 244 10.86 -11.43 3.09
C ILE A 244 9.34 -11.30 2.86
N LYS A 245 8.93 -10.39 1.99
CA LYS A 245 7.50 -10.16 1.72
C LYS A 245 6.84 -11.39 1.09
N ASP A 246 5.68 -11.80 1.59
CA ASP A 246 4.81 -12.80 0.95
C ASP A 246 4.00 -12.18 -0.19
N ASN A 247 4.71 -11.49 -1.07
CA ASN A 247 4.20 -10.80 -2.22
C ASN A 247 5.22 -11.00 -3.34
N VAL A 248 4.76 -11.56 -4.48
CA VAL A 248 5.65 -11.89 -5.60
C VAL A 248 6.30 -10.63 -6.17
N ARG A 249 5.57 -9.52 -6.23
CA ARG A 249 5.99 -8.24 -6.80
C ARG A 249 7.12 -7.64 -5.95
N ASP A 250 6.91 -7.50 -4.64
CA ASP A 250 7.90 -6.93 -3.73
C ASP A 250 9.16 -7.81 -3.63
N SER A 251 8.98 -9.12 -3.46
CA SER A 251 10.11 -10.05 -3.37
C SER A 251 10.91 -10.09 -4.67
N TYR A 252 10.24 -10.07 -5.83
CA TYR A 252 10.92 -10.02 -7.13
C TYR A 252 11.71 -8.73 -7.30
N PHE A 253 11.18 -7.58 -6.87
CA PHE A 253 11.89 -6.31 -6.88
C PHE A 253 13.20 -6.38 -6.07
N ALA A 254 13.13 -6.85 -4.82
CA ALA A 254 14.32 -7.01 -3.99
C ALA A 254 15.34 -7.99 -4.62
N ALA A 255 14.87 -9.09 -5.22
CA ALA A 255 15.73 -10.04 -5.91
C ALA A 255 16.42 -9.43 -7.15
N LEU A 256 15.72 -8.56 -7.90
CA LEU A 256 16.34 -7.80 -8.99
C LEU A 256 17.39 -6.81 -8.48
N GLY A 257 17.15 -6.17 -7.33
CA GLY A 257 18.12 -5.29 -6.68
C GLY A 257 19.42 -6.02 -6.36
N ILE A 258 19.31 -7.19 -5.72
CA ILE A 258 20.47 -8.07 -5.43
C ILE A 258 21.15 -8.53 -6.72
N LEU A 259 20.37 -9.01 -7.69
CA LEU A 259 20.89 -9.57 -8.95
C LEU A 259 21.68 -8.54 -9.77
N ASN A 260 21.25 -7.28 -9.75
CA ASN A 260 21.79 -6.22 -10.59
C ASN A 260 22.60 -5.18 -9.81
N GLU A 261 22.94 -5.44 -8.53
CA GLU A 261 23.64 -4.49 -7.65
C GLU A 261 24.92 -3.92 -8.29
N GLU A 262 25.75 -4.77 -8.91
CA GLU A 262 26.98 -4.33 -9.59
C GLU A 262 26.70 -3.37 -10.78
N GLU A 263 25.60 -3.60 -11.53
CA GLU A 263 25.20 -2.73 -12.64
C GLU A 263 24.63 -1.41 -12.11
N LEU A 264 23.76 -1.49 -11.10
CA LEU A 264 23.09 -0.37 -10.45
C LEU A 264 24.07 0.59 -9.76
N MET A 265 25.12 0.05 -9.15
CA MET A 265 26.16 0.81 -8.46
C MET A 265 27.36 1.14 -9.34
N SER A 266 27.32 0.84 -10.64
CA SER A 266 28.42 1.13 -11.53
C SER A 266 28.65 2.65 -11.67
N PRO A 267 29.91 3.14 -11.69
CA PRO A 267 30.18 4.57 -11.88
C PRO A 267 29.56 5.14 -13.16
N ASP A 268 29.45 4.32 -14.21
CA ASP A 268 28.86 4.68 -15.49
C ASP A 268 27.32 4.87 -15.41
N LEU A 269 26.64 4.16 -14.51
CA LEU A 269 25.21 4.38 -14.26
C LEU A 269 24.99 5.55 -13.30
N ILE A 270 25.73 5.60 -12.18
CA ILE A 270 25.61 6.66 -11.17
C ILE A 270 25.84 8.05 -11.78
N SER A 271 26.79 8.20 -12.72
CA SER A 271 27.07 9.47 -13.38
C SER A 271 26.25 9.75 -14.64
N SER A 272 25.29 8.87 -14.97
CA SER A 272 24.50 8.97 -16.20
C SER A 272 23.43 10.07 -16.08
N PRO A 273 23.23 10.92 -17.12
CA PRO A 273 22.12 11.89 -17.13
C PRO A 273 20.75 11.22 -17.18
N ASP A 274 20.68 10.01 -17.75
CA ASP A 274 19.45 9.21 -17.89
C ASP A 274 19.39 8.11 -16.80
N ARG A 275 20.01 8.34 -15.64
CA ARG A 275 20.16 7.34 -14.57
C ARG A 275 18.83 6.71 -14.17
N LEU A 276 17.80 7.53 -13.91
CA LEU A 276 16.51 7.03 -13.45
C LEU A 276 15.80 6.16 -14.50
N GLU A 277 15.86 6.55 -15.78
CA GLU A 277 15.31 5.76 -16.90
C GLU A 277 16.03 4.40 -16.98
N ARG A 278 17.35 4.38 -16.88
CA ARG A 278 18.14 3.14 -16.92
C ARG A 278 17.90 2.25 -15.70
N ILE A 279 17.77 2.80 -14.49
CA ILE A 279 17.35 2.02 -13.30
C ILE A 279 15.95 1.45 -13.53
N THR A 280 15.03 2.24 -14.08
CA THR A 280 13.66 1.79 -14.40
C THR A 280 13.69 0.62 -15.37
N GLU A 281 14.51 0.68 -16.42
CA GLU A 281 14.70 -0.44 -17.37
C GLU A 281 15.23 -1.69 -16.67
N ILE A 282 16.25 -1.56 -15.81
CA ILE A 282 16.86 -2.68 -15.07
C ILE A 282 15.85 -3.34 -14.13
N MET A 283 15.16 -2.54 -13.32
CA MET A 283 14.26 -3.01 -12.27
C MET A 283 12.89 -3.49 -12.79
N ASN A 284 12.63 -3.32 -14.09
CA ASN A 284 11.43 -3.84 -14.76
C ASN A 284 11.75 -4.96 -15.78
N ARG A 285 12.96 -5.54 -15.75
CA ARG A 285 13.30 -6.69 -16.59
C ARG A 285 12.46 -7.92 -16.21
N THR A 286 11.78 -8.50 -17.19
CA THR A 286 10.94 -9.70 -17.05
C THR A 286 11.24 -10.79 -18.08
N ASP A 287 12.34 -10.67 -18.83
CA ASP A 287 12.76 -11.68 -19.80
C ASP A 287 13.11 -13.01 -19.11
N GLU A 288 13.11 -14.10 -19.87
CA GLU A 288 13.25 -15.46 -19.34
C GLU A 288 14.57 -15.67 -18.58
N ASP A 289 15.68 -15.10 -19.04
CA ASP A 289 16.98 -15.25 -18.39
C ASP A 289 17.00 -14.47 -17.07
N THR A 290 16.46 -13.24 -17.05
CA THR A 290 16.32 -12.45 -15.83
C THR A 290 15.44 -13.14 -14.79
N VAL A 291 14.23 -13.61 -15.18
CA VAL A 291 13.32 -14.27 -14.23
C VAL A 291 13.93 -15.53 -13.64
N LYS A 292 14.68 -16.30 -14.45
CA LYS A 292 15.37 -17.50 -13.97
C LYS A 292 16.51 -17.18 -13.00
N ALA A 293 17.25 -16.11 -13.26
CA ALA A 293 18.30 -15.65 -12.34
C ALA A 293 17.70 -15.15 -11.02
N ALA A 294 16.62 -14.35 -11.09
CA ALA A 294 15.88 -13.89 -9.93
C ALA A 294 15.27 -15.05 -9.11
N GLU A 295 14.79 -16.12 -9.75
CA GLU A 295 14.33 -17.34 -9.05
C GLU A 295 15.41 -17.92 -8.12
N SER A 296 16.66 -17.90 -8.57
CA SER A 296 17.79 -18.43 -7.81
C SER A 296 18.07 -17.56 -6.58
N VAL A 297 18.07 -16.23 -6.75
CA VAL A 297 18.22 -15.26 -5.66
C VAL A 297 17.07 -15.39 -4.65
N LEU A 298 15.82 -15.51 -5.12
CA LEU A 298 14.65 -15.68 -4.26
C LEU A 298 14.71 -16.98 -3.45
N LYS A 299 15.28 -18.06 -4.01
CA LYS A 299 15.51 -19.31 -3.27
C LYS A 299 16.56 -19.11 -2.17
N GLU A 300 17.63 -18.38 -2.44
CA GLU A 300 18.64 -18.03 -1.43
C GLU A 300 18.04 -17.17 -0.31
N MET A 301 17.28 -16.12 -0.67
CA MET A 301 16.54 -15.28 0.28
C MET A 301 15.59 -16.14 1.14
N LYS A 302 14.83 -17.05 0.53
CA LYS A 302 13.93 -17.97 1.24
C LYS A 302 14.68 -18.87 2.23
N GLU A 303 15.83 -19.42 1.83
CA GLU A 303 16.64 -20.26 2.71
C GLU A 303 17.28 -19.48 3.87
N ASN A 304 17.48 -18.18 3.68
CA ASN A 304 18.00 -17.27 4.68
C ASN A 304 16.91 -16.72 5.62
N ALA A 305 15.68 -16.56 5.13
CA ALA A 305 14.60 -15.93 5.86
C ALA A 305 14.11 -16.74 7.08
N TYR A 306 13.70 -16.01 8.12
CA TYR A 306 12.91 -16.50 9.24
C TYR A 306 11.52 -16.97 8.77
N SER A 307 10.86 -16.12 7.97
CA SER A 307 9.56 -16.41 7.36
C SER A 307 9.31 -15.51 6.15
N PHE A 308 8.36 -15.94 5.32
CA PHE A 308 7.63 -14.99 4.49
C PHE A 308 6.60 -14.26 5.36
N GLU A 309 6.42 -12.96 5.15
CA GLU A 309 5.51 -12.14 5.95
C GLU A 309 4.72 -11.18 5.07
N SER A 310 3.44 -10.97 5.39
CA SER A 310 2.62 -9.91 4.78
C SER A 310 2.47 -8.73 5.73
N ASP A 311 2.10 -9.03 6.97
CA ASP A 311 1.82 -8.03 8.02
C ASP A 311 2.52 -8.34 9.36
N SER A 312 2.78 -9.63 9.65
CA SER A 312 3.37 -10.08 10.92
C SER A 312 4.82 -9.62 11.13
N GLY A 313 5.52 -9.16 10.07
CA GLY A 313 6.88 -8.66 10.18
C GLY A 313 7.01 -7.48 11.14
N LYS A 314 5.98 -6.62 11.22
CA LYS A 314 5.92 -5.47 12.13
C LYS A 314 6.07 -5.90 13.59
N ALA A 315 5.22 -6.83 14.04
CA ALA A 315 5.27 -7.36 15.39
C ALA A 315 6.55 -8.15 15.67
N ASP A 316 7.06 -8.90 14.69
CA ASP A 316 8.30 -9.65 14.83
C ASP A 316 9.52 -8.72 14.98
N MET A 317 9.52 -7.54 14.32
CA MET A 317 10.51 -6.48 14.51
C MET A 317 10.40 -5.83 15.89
N VAL A 318 9.20 -5.38 16.29
CA VAL A 318 8.93 -4.73 17.60
C VAL A 318 9.36 -5.62 18.76
N THR A 319 9.12 -6.93 18.67
CA THR A 319 9.50 -7.90 19.70
C THR A 319 10.97 -8.31 19.68
N GLY A 320 11.77 -7.85 18.70
CA GLY A 320 13.17 -8.21 18.50
C GLY A 320 13.38 -9.68 18.07
N LYS A 321 12.34 -10.33 17.56
CA LYS A 321 12.38 -11.73 17.11
C LYS A 321 13.13 -11.88 15.79
N VAL A 322 13.10 -10.86 14.96
CA VAL A 322 13.93 -10.68 13.77
C VAL A 322 14.69 -9.36 13.87
N LEU A 323 15.79 -9.25 13.12
CA LEU A 323 16.72 -8.12 13.19
C LEU A 323 16.57 -7.16 12.00
N ALA A 324 16.05 -7.62 10.87
CA ALA A 324 15.75 -6.78 9.72
C ALA A 324 14.54 -7.31 8.92
N ASN A 325 13.79 -6.40 8.32
CA ASN A 325 12.53 -6.69 7.65
C ASN A 325 12.29 -5.68 6.53
N TYR A 326 12.02 -6.18 5.32
CA TYR A 326 11.57 -5.36 4.20
C TYR A 326 10.18 -4.81 4.52
N GLN A 327 10.03 -3.47 4.59
CA GLN A 327 8.74 -2.80 4.70
C GLN A 327 8.47 -1.71 3.66
N TRP A 328 7.18 -1.47 3.42
CA TRP A 328 6.68 -0.20 2.90
C TRP A 328 6.87 0.88 3.96
N SER A 329 7.18 2.11 3.56
CA SER A 329 7.52 3.21 4.48
C SER A 329 6.44 3.52 5.53
N GLY A 330 5.15 3.41 5.21
CA GLY A 330 4.07 3.57 6.20
C GLY A 330 4.13 2.51 7.31
N ASP A 331 4.25 1.23 6.93
CA ASP A 331 4.45 0.11 7.87
C ASP A 331 5.77 0.24 8.65
N ALA A 332 6.81 0.79 8.03
CA ALA A 332 8.08 1.07 8.70
C ALA A 332 7.88 2.09 9.83
N VAL A 333 7.23 3.23 9.55
CA VAL A 333 6.91 4.26 10.56
C VAL A 333 6.16 3.65 11.74
N TYR A 334 5.09 2.88 11.45
CA TYR A 334 4.34 2.20 12.50
C TYR A 334 5.24 1.29 13.34
N THR A 335 6.10 0.50 12.70
CA THR A 335 7.01 -0.42 13.38
C THR A 335 8.01 0.32 14.28
N LEU A 336 8.55 1.46 13.81
CA LEU A 336 9.45 2.33 14.57
C LEU A 336 8.74 2.91 15.80
N ASP A 337 7.52 3.45 15.62
CA ASP A 337 6.71 4.04 16.69
C ASP A 337 6.35 3.01 17.77
N GLN A 338 5.91 1.82 17.36
CA GLN A 338 5.52 0.76 18.30
C GLN A 338 6.70 0.19 19.08
N ALA A 339 7.86 0.05 18.46
CA ALA A 339 9.07 -0.41 19.14
C ALA A 339 9.53 0.58 20.23
N GLU A 340 9.42 1.89 19.94
CA GLU A 340 9.85 2.95 20.85
C GLU A 340 9.01 3.02 22.13
N ILE A 341 7.76 2.54 22.12
CA ILE A 341 6.91 2.47 23.33
C ILE A 341 7.56 1.61 24.42
N ASP A 342 8.29 0.57 24.04
CA ASP A 342 8.99 -0.35 24.94
C ASP A 342 10.50 -0.03 25.05
N ASP A 343 10.91 1.21 24.77
CA ASP A 343 12.30 1.69 24.76
C ASP A 343 13.22 0.88 23.82
N TYR A 344 12.66 0.31 22.74
CA TYR A 344 13.40 -0.46 21.75
C TYR A 344 13.52 0.34 20.44
N TYR A 345 14.74 0.78 20.14
CA TYR A 345 14.98 1.68 19.02
C TYR A 345 15.35 0.91 17.76
N LEU A 346 14.50 1.02 16.74
CA LEU A 346 14.72 0.53 15.38
C LEU A 346 15.09 1.69 14.44
N ALA A 347 15.65 1.39 13.28
CA ALA A 347 15.95 2.38 12.23
C ALA A 347 15.48 1.88 10.86
N TYR A 348 15.42 2.77 9.88
CA TYR A 348 15.00 2.50 8.51
C TYR A 348 16.10 2.89 7.53
N ALA A 349 16.39 2.00 6.59
CA ALA A 349 17.37 2.21 5.53
C ALA A 349 16.74 1.95 4.16
N VAL A 350 17.06 2.80 3.18
CA VAL A 350 16.64 2.62 1.79
C VAL A 350 17.85 2.16 0.96
N PRO A 351 17.79 0.97 0.32
CA PRO A 351 18.96 0.36 -0.32
C PRO A 351 19.66 1.24 -1.37
N GLU A 352 20.98 1.41 -1.31
CA GLU A 352 21.74 2.40 -2.11
C GLU A 352 21.64 2.20 -3.62
N GLU A 353 21.48 0.95 -4.06
CA GLU A 353 21.38 0.57 -5.46
C GLU A 353 20.09 1.08 -6.13
N CYS A 354 18.94 0.94 -5.45
CA CYS A 354 17.64 1.45 -5.87
C CYS A 354 16.55 1.11 -4.84
N THR A 355 15.40 1.77 -4.95
CA THR A 355 14.18 1.40 -4.22
C THR A 355 12.94 1.49 -5.11
N ASN A 356 11.83 0.90 -4.67
CA ASN A 356 10.53 1.10 -5.30
C ASN A 356 9.84 2.33 -4.69
N VAL A 357 9.32 3.21 -5.54
CA VAL A 357 8.30 4.19 -5.14
C VAL A 357 6.92 3.61 -5.49
N TRP A 358 6.05 3.52 -4.49
CA TRP A 358 4.70 2.97 -4.62
C TRP A 358 3.65 4.06 -4.47
N PHE A 359 2.47 3.82 -5.06
CA PHE A 359 1.33 4.72 -4.96
C PHE A 359 0.04 3.91 -4.83
N ASP A 360 -0.86 4.38 -3.98
CA ASP A 360 -2.28 4.05 -4.10
C ASP A 360 -3.00 5.23 -4.75
N GLY A 361 -3.95 4.94 -5.64
CA GLY A 361 -4.62 5.97 -6.43
C GLY A 361 -6.09 5.68 -6.68
N TRP A 362 -6.91 6.71 -6.50
CA TRP A 362 -8.33 6.72 -6.83
C TRP A 362 -8.54 6.62 -8.33
N VAL A 363 -9.31 5.61 -8.76
CA VAL A 363 -9.72 5.40 -10.14
C VAL A 363 -11.21 5.11 -10.26
N MET A 364 -11.85 5.70 -11.26
CA MET A 364 -13.26 5.47 -11.54
C MET A 364 -13.44 4.31 -12.51
N LEU A 365 -14.37 3.39 -12.22
CA LEU A 365 -14.63 2.24 -13.09
C LEU A 365 -15.68 2.58 -14.13
N LYS A 366 -15.41 2.28 -15.41
CA LYS A 366 -16.36 2.55 -16.50
C LYS A 366 -17.71 1.90 -16.29
N ASP A 367 -17.72 0.66 -15.80
CA ASP A 367 -18.95 -0.11 -15.61
C ASP A 367 -19.77 0.41 -14.42
N GLY A 368 -19.12 0.97 -13.39
CA GLY A 368 -19.81 1.61 -12.26
C GLY A 368 -20.39 2.97 -12.61
N ILE A 369 -19.55 3.85 -13.20
CA ILE A 369 -19.98 5.17 -13.65
C ILE A 369 -21.03 5.05 -14.77
N ALA A 370 -20.87 4.12 -15.71
CA ALA A 370 -21.83 3.79 -16.77
C ALA A 370 -22.37 4.99 -17.59
N GLY A 371 -21.58 6.07 -17.71
CA GLY A 371 -21.99 7.31 -18.37
C GLY A 371 -22.95 8.19 -17.57
N ASP A 372 -23.14 7.91 -16.28
CA ASP A 372 -23.89 8.74 -15.34
C ASP A 372 -23.03 9.91 -14.85
N ALA A 373 -23.37 11.12 -15.30
CA ALA A 373 -22.65 12.32 -14.94
C ALA A 373 -22.77 12.69 -13.45
N ALA A 374 -23.87 12.33 -12.79
CA ALA A 374 -24.06 12.61 -11.37
C ALA A 374 -23.14 11.69 -10.53
N LYS A 375 -23.02 10.42 -10.91
CA LYS A 375 -22.04 9.51 -10.29
C LYS A 375 -20.59 9.92 -10.53
N GLN A 376 -20.25 10.31 -11.75
CA GLN A 376 -18.90 10.77 -12.07
C GLN A 376 -18.53 11.99 -11.21
N GLN A 377 -19.42 12.98 -11.15
CA GLN A 377 -19.19 14.16 -10.33
C GLN A 377 -19.12 13.82 -8.84
N ALA A 378 -19.95 12.91 -8.32
CA ALA A 378 -19.85 12.46 -6.93
C ALA A 378 -18.52 11.75 -6.62
N ALA A 379 -18.02 10.91 -7.53
CA ALA A 379 -16.73 10.24 -7.39
C ALA A 379 -15.56 11.25 -7.40
N GLU A 380 -15.56 12.20 -8.34
CA GLU A 380 -14.57 13.27 -8.42
C GLU A 380 -14.63 14.20 -7.20
N ALA A 381 -15.83 14.50 -6.71
CA ALA A 381 -16.03 15.28 -5.49
C ALA A 381 -15.52 14.55 -4.25
N PHE A 382 -15.64 13.21 -4.18
CA PHE A 382 -15.06 12.42 -3.11
C PHE A 382 -13.53 12.52 -3.09
N ILE A 383 -12.88 12.38 -4.25
CA ILE A 383 -11.42 12.54 -4.37
C ILE A 383 -10.99 13.93 -3.90
N ASN A 384 -11.71 14.97 -4.33
CA ASN A 384 -11.44 16.35 -3.91
C ASN A 384 -11.66 16.55 -2.41
N PHE A 385 -12.75 16.03 -1.83
CA PHE A 385 -13.01 16.12 -0.40
C PHE A 385 -11.89 15.45 0.41
N MET A 386 -11.46 14.25 0.04
CA MET A 386 -10.32 13.57 0.68
C MET A 386 -9.01 14.37 0.55
N SER A 387 -8.89 15.20 -0.48
CA SER A 387 -7.72 16.03 -0.76
C SER A 387 -7.75 17.41 -0.06
N ARG A 388 -8.82 17.73 0.67
CA ARG A 388 -8.90 18.96 1.47
C ARG A 388 -7.83 18.92 2.58
N PRO A 389 -7.02 19.98 2.80
CA PRO A 389 -5.83 19.89 3.66
C PRO A 389 -6.06 19.36 5.09
N ASP A 390 -7.17 19.74 5.73
CA ASP A 390 -7.57 19.23 7.04
C ASP A 390 -7.97 17.75 7.00
N ASN A 391 -8.70 17.31 5.98
CA ASN A 391 -9.04 15.90 5.76
C ASN A 391 -7.79 15.07 5.46
N VAL A 392 -6.83 15.62 4.70
CA VAL A 392 -5.53 14.97 4.44
C VAL A 392 -4.78 14.75 5.74
N VAL A 393 -4.60 15.80 6.55
CA VAL A 393 -3.92 15.68 7.86
C VAL A 393 -4.65 14.70 8.77
N ARG A 394 -5.97 14.81 8.88
CA ARG A 394 -6.80 13.89 9.65
C ARG A 394 -6.56 12.44 9.24
N ASN A 395 -6.56 12.16 7.94
CA ASN A 395 -6.41 10.81 7.45
C ASN A 395 -4.98 10.29 7.60
N MET A 396 -3.95 11.10 7.28
CA MET A 396 -2.54 10.73 7.51
C MET A 396 -2.27 10.45 8.99
N TYR A 397 -2.90 11.19 9.90
CA TYR A 397 -2.82 10.93 11.33
C TYR A 397 -3.41 9.58 11.72
N TYR A 398 -4.57 9.24 11.18
CA TYR A 398 -5.25 7.96 11.43
C TYR A 398 -4.45 6.76 10.90
N ILE A 399 -3.99 6.82 9.63
CA ILE A 399 -3.39 5.65 8.97
C ILE A 399 -1.86 5.58 9.08
N GLY A 400 -1.18 6.69 9.34
CA GLY A 400 0.29 6.76 9.44
C GLY A 400 1.07 6.77 8.12
N TYR A 401 0.39 6.95 6.98
CA TYR A 401 0.97 7.01 5.63
C TYR A 401 1.05 8.45 5.11
N THR A 402 1.91 8.68 4.13
CA THR A 402 2.10 10.01 3.51
C THR A 402 1.14 10.21 2.35
N SER A 403 0.35 11.28 2.39
CA SER A 403 -0.49 11.69 1.26
C SER A 403 0.32 12.17 0.07
N VAL A 404 -0.25 12.08 -1.15
CA VAL A 404 0.31 12.76 -2.34
C VAL A 404 0.07 14.27 -2.34
N ILE A 405 -0.81 14.76 -1.48
CA ILE A 405 -1.18 16.18 -1.38
C ILE A 405 -0.13 16.90 -0.54
N ALA A 406 0.48 17.94 -1.13
CA ALA A 406 1.47 18.82 -0.51
C ALA A 406 0.84 20.03 0.20
N GLY A 407 -0.39 20.39 -0.16
CA GLY A 407 -1.17 21.44 0.51
C GLY A 407 -1.50 22.61 -0.42
N GLY A 408 -0.76 22.76 -1.53
CA GLY A 408 -1.02 23.80 -2.52
C GLY A 408 -0.96 25.19 -1.89
N ASP A 409 -2.09 25.88 -1.86
CA ASP A 409 -2.23 27.20 -1.22
C ASP A 409 -2.37 27.14 0.32
N SER A 410 -2.34 25.94 0.91
CA SER A 410 -2.46 25.71 2.36
C SER A 410 -1.14 25.22 2.94
N ASP A 411 -0.72 25.82 4.04
CA ASP A 411 0.45 25.43 4.81
C ASP A 411 0.18 24.34 5.85
N ILE A 412 -1.09 23.91 6.01
CA ILE A 412 -1.53 22.95 7.03
C ILE A 412 -0.77 21.62 6.95
N ILE A 413 -0.49 21.12 5.75
CA ILE A 413 0.17 19.81 5.56
C ILE A 413 1.64 19.90 5.97
N TYR A 414 2.34 20.96 5.58
CA TYR A 414 3.72 21.20 6.02
C TYR A 414 3.77 21.43 7.54
N ALA A 415 2.84 22.23 8.08
CA ALA A 415 2.75 22.45 9.52
C ALA A 415 2.50 21.15 10.30
N TYR A 416 1.73 20.21 9.74
CA TYR A 416 1.55 18.89 10.35
C TYR A 416 2.83 18.03 10.28
N ALA A 417 3.57 18.08 9.16
CA ALA A 417 4.86 17.39 9.06
C ALA A 417 5.88 17.94 10.07
N ASP A 418 5.98 19.26 10.19
CA ASP A 418 6.83 19.92 11.19
C ASP A 418 6.34 19.63 12.63
N TRP A 419 5.02 19.60 12.86
CA TRP A 419 4.47 19.19 14.15
C TRP A 419 4.81 17.74 14.52
N CYS A 420 4.94 16.84 13.54
CA CYS A 420 5.33 15.45 13.78
C CYS A 420 6.83 15.26 14.03
N TYR A 421 7.68 16.00 13.32
CA TYR A 421 9.12 15.70 13.22
C TYR A 421 10.06 16.84 13.58
N GLY A 422 9.53 18.06 13.75
CA GLY A 422 10.26 19.22 14.21
C GLY A 422 10.83 18.98 15.61
N ALA A 423 12.08 19.36 15.78
CA ALA A 423 12.80 19.23 17.03
C ALA A 423 12.19 20.15 18.11
N GLU A 424 12.25 19.70 19.36
CA GLU A 424 11.88 20.55 20.49
C GLU A 424 12.88 21.72 20.65
N ASP A 425 12.43 22.84 21.23
CA ASP A 425 13.25 24.06 21.43
C ASP A 425 14.56 23.81 22.21
N ASP A 426 14.62 22.75 23.01
CA ASP A 426 15.78 22.36 23.82
C ASP A 426 16.56 21.15 23.29
N ALA A 427 16.23 20.66 22.09
CA ALA A 427 17.00 19.61 21.42
C ALA A 427 18.45 20.07 21.17
N GLU A 428 19.42 19.26 21.62
CA GLU A 428 20.85 19.61 21.53
C GLU A 428 21.49 19.20 20.18
N ASP A 429 21.01 18.10 19.57
CA ASP A 429 21.56 17.53 18.34
C ASP A 429 20.50 17.50 17.24
N THR A 430 20.49 18.57 16.44
CA THR A 430 19.52 18.76 15.36
C THR A 430 20.18 18.80 13.99
N ILE A 431 19.37 18.49 12.98
CA ILE A 431 19.72 18.56 11.57
C ILE A 431 18.70 19.42 10.82
N GLU A 432 19.14 20.07 9.76
CA GLU A 432 18.26 20.70 8.79
C GLU A 432 17.89 19.67 7.74
N TYR A 433 16.58 19.39 7.59
CA TYR A 433 16.05 18.37 6.70
C TYR A 433 15.16 19.01 5.62
N PRO A 434 15.68 19.24 4.40
CA PRO A 434 14.89 19.83 3.32
C PRO A 434 13.80 18.87 2.84
N VAL A 435 12.57 19.39 2.73
CA VAL A 435 11.40 18.68 2.20
C VAL A 435 10.74 19.43 1.03
N GLY A 436 11.38 20.51 0.54
CA GLY A 436 10.84 21.36 -0.52
C GLY A 436 10.56 20.64 -1.84
N PHE A 437 11.24 19.52 -2.14
CA PHE A 437 10.92 18.70 -3.32
C PHE A 437 9.44 18.28 -3.35
N PHE A 438 8.86 18.01 -2.17
CA PHE A 438 7.49 17.55 -2.03
C PHE A 438 6.52 18.73 -1.98
N PHE A 439 6.85 19.75 -1.18
CA PHE A 439 5.94 20.84 -0.85
C PHE A 439 5.88 21.97 -1.90
N SER A 440 7.01 22.32 -2.52
CA SER A 440 7.10 23.39 -3.52
C SER A 440 7.66 22.96 -4.88
N GLY A 441 8.12 21.71 -4.99
CA GLY A 441 8.82 21.21 -6.18
C GLY A 441 10.27 21.68 -6.27
N ASP A 442 10.76 22.48 -5.31
CA ASP A 442 12.15 22.93 -5.21
C ASP A 442 12.76 22.51 -3.87
N ASN A 443 13.66 21.54 -3.88
CA ASN A 443 14.30 21.05 -2.66
C ASN A 443 15.25 22.05 -2.00
N ALA A 444 15.60 23.15 -2.69
CA ALA A 444 16.39 24.23 -2.14
C ALA A 444 15.54 25.33 -1.49
N ASP A 445 14.22 25.20 -1.48
CA ASP A 445 13.30 26.15 -0.88
C ASP A 445 13.48 26.19 0.65
N GLU A 446 13.97 27.33 1.15
CA GLU A 446 14.26 27.54 2.57
C GLU A 446 12.98 27.62 3.43
N ASP A 447 11.81 27.84 2.81
CA ASP A 447 10.52 27.85 3.52
C ASP A 447 10.05 26.43 3.88
N PHE A 448 10.64 25.38 3.27
CA PHE A 448 10.27 23.98 3.46
C PHE A 448 11.46 23.13 3.96
N VAL A 449 11.98 23.52 5.12
CA VAL A 449 13.03 22.80 5.84
C VAL A 449 12.55 22.49 7.25
N ILE A 450 12.59 21.22 7.65
CA ILE A 450 12.27 20.80 9.02
C ILE A 450 13.58 20.74 9.81
N THR A 451 13.70 21.51 10.89
CA THR A 451 14.77 21.30 11.87
C THR A 451 14.37 20.13 12.74
N ALA A 452 14.97 18.95 12.52
CA ALA A 452 14.61 17.70 13.21
C ALA A 452 15.73 17.23 14.14
N GLU A 453 15.43 16.35 15.10
CA GLU A 453 16.47 15.64 15.85
C GLU A 453 17.32 14.77 14.91
N ALA A 454 18.61 14.63 15.20
CA ALA A 454 19.56 13.98 14.29
C ALA A 454 19.22 12.51 13.97
N ASP A 455 18.50 11.81 14.86
CA ASP A 455 18.05 10.43 14.62
C ASP A 455 16.95 10.33 13.57
N GLN A 456 16.23 11.41 13.27
CA GLN A 456 15.21 11.41 12.22
C GLN A 456 15.79 11.19 10.81
N ALA A 457 17.11 11.34 10.63
CA ALA A 457 17.83 11.04 9.39
C ALA A 457 17.80 9.55 8.97
N ASP A 458 17.37 8.65 9.85
CA ASP A 458 17.13 7.24 9.53
C ASP A 458 15.92 6.65 10.25
N ARG A 459 14.93 7.49 10.56
CA ARG A 459 13.67 7.06 11.20
C ARG A 459 12.43 7.58 10.46
N GLN A 460 11.40 8.03 11.19
CA GLN A 460 10.07 8.29 10.66
C GLN A 460 10.07 9.38 9.59
N LEU A 461 10.76 10.51 9.82
CA LEU A 461 10.87 11.58 8.82
C LEU A 461 11.53 11.08 7.53
N PHE A 462 12.66 10.36 7.64
CA PHE A 462 13.36 9.78 6.50
C PHE A 462 12.50 8.76 5.73
N ALA A 463 11.68 7.97 6.43
CA ALA A 463 10.77 7.01 5.79
C ALA A 463 9.61 7.70 5.05
N GLN A 464 9.01 8.75 5.62
CA GLN A 464 7.85 9.43 5.04
C GLN A 464 8.20 10.46 3.96
N TYR A 465 9.30 11.19 4.16
CA TYR A 465 9.78 12.23 3.26
C TYR A 465 11.24 11.93 2.87
N PRO A 466 11.48 10.88 2.06
CA PRO A 466 12.83 10.48 1.70
C PRO A 466 13.60 11.60 1.01
N PRO A 467 14.91 11.75 1.26
CA PRO A 467 15.70 12.84 0.72
C PRO A 467 15.92 12.66 -0.79
N GLN A 468 16.31 13.75 -1.45
CA GLN A 468 16.44 13.81 -2.90
C GLN A 468 17.37 12.72 -3.48
N ASP A 469 18.45 12.35 -2.80
CA ASP A 469 19.37 11.31 -3.25
C ASP A 469 18.73 9.90 -3.25
N VAL A 470 17.72 9.66 -2.41
CA VAL A 470 16.88 8.46 -2.47
C VAL A 470 15.93 8.53 -3.67
N LEU A 471 15.30 9.68 -3.90
CA LEU A 471 14.34 9.87 -4.99
C LEU A 471 14.98 9.72 -6.37
N GLU A 472 16.24 10.12 -6.54
CA GLU A 472 17.02 9.97 -7.78
C GLU A 472 17.26 8.51 -8.19
N ARG A 473 16.94 7.56 -7.31
CA ARG A 473 17.09 6.11 -7.48
C ARG A 473 15.84 5.33 -7.06
N ALA A 474 14.71 6.02 -6.90
CA ALA A 474 13.42 5.42 -6.59
C ALA A 474 12.60 5.28 -7.88
N VAL A 475 12.25 4.05 -8.24
CA VAL A 475 11.56 3.73 -9.51
C VAL A 475 10.21 3.10 -9.27
N VAL A 476 9.27 3.29 -10.18
CA VAL A 476 7.99 2.59 -10.12
C VAL A 476 8.14 1.22 -10.80
N MET A 477 7.66 0.18 -10.13
CA MET A 477 7.52 -1.12 -10.74
C MET A 477 6.28 -1.20 -11.64
N GLN A 478 6.50 -1.46 -12.92
CA GLN A 478 5.46 -1.58 -13.93
C GLN A 478 4.59 -2.81 -13.71
N TYR A 479 3.31 -2.74 -14.10
CA TYR A 479 2.45 -3.91 -14.11
C TYR A 479 2.99 -4.98 -15.06
N PHE A 480 2.79 -6.25 -14.71
CA PHE A 480 3.13 -7.34 -15.61
C PHE A 480 1.96 -7.59 -16.56
N ASP A 481 2.22 -7.54 -17.86
CA ASP A 481 1.25 -8.02 -18.85
C ASP A 481 0.97 -9.52 -18.65
N GLN A 482 0.00 -10.05 -19.41
CA GLN A 482 -0.43 -11.44 -19.22
C GLN A 482 0.71 -12.45 -19.34
N GLU A 483 1.59 -12.30 -20.34
CA GLU A 483 2.69 -13.25 -20.57
C GLU A 483 3.72 -13.19 -19.45
N ASN A 484 4.13 -11.99 -19.07
CA ASN A 484 5.09 -11.79 -17.99
C ASN A 484 4.53 -12.22 -16.64
N ASN A 485 3.23 -11.96 -16.39
CA ASN A 485 2.56 -12.37 -15.16
C ASN A 485 2.51 -13.90 -15.04
N GLU A 486 2.22 -14.64 -16.11
CA GLU A 486 2.26 -16.11 -16.09
C GLU A 486 3.68 -16.63 -15.76
N ARG A 487 4.72 -16.04 -16.37
CA ARG A 487 6.13 -16.40 -16.14
C ARG A 487 6.54 -16.16 -14.68
N ILE A 488 6.24 -14.97 -14.16
CA ILE A 488 6.59 -14.56 -12.80
C ILE A 488 5.80 -15.37 -11.75
N ASN A 489 4.52 -15.64 -12.00
CA ASN A 489 3.74 -16.50 -11.11
C ASN A 489 4.29 -17.93 -11.06
N GLN A 490 4.71 -18.49 -12.21
CA GLN A 490 5.34 -19.81 -12.23
C GLN A 490 6.65 -19.82 -11.45
N MET A 491 7.49 -18.79 -11.61
CA MET A 491 8.70 -18.60 -10.81
C MET A 491 8.38 -18.54 -9.31
N TRP A 492 7.36 -17.76 -8.92
CA TRP A 492 6.94 -17.66 -7.51
C TRP A 492 6.48 -18.99 -6.94
N VAL A 493 5.73 -19.78 -7.72
CA VAL A 493 5.36 -21.15 -7.35
C VAL A 493 6.60 -22.01 -7.12
N ASN A 494 7.64 -21.91 -7.97
CA ASN A 494 8.89 -22.65 -7.81
C ASN A 494 9.70 -22.22 -6.58
N VAL A 495 9.60 -20.96 -6.17
CA VAL A 495 10.22 -20.44 -4.94
C VAL A 495 9.46 -20.94 -3.73
N ARG A 496 8.13 -20.84 -3.73
CA ARG A 496 7.27 -21.17 -2.58
C ARG A 496 7.18 -22.67 -2.35
N CYS A 497 6.90 -23.43 -3.40
CA CYS A 497 6.82 -24.88 -3.36
C CYS A 497 8.18 -25.51 -3.62
N PHE A 498 8.43 -26.69 -3.05
CA PHE A 498 9.63 -27.45 -3.42
C PHE A 498 9.48 -27.95 -4.86
N ASP A 499 10.34 -27.48 -5.76
CA ASP A 499 10.30 -27.88 -7.16
C ASP A 499 10.73 -29.34 -7.34
N LEU A 500 9.76 -30.25 -7.48
CA LEU A 500 10.00 -31.68 -7.68
C LEU A 500 10.76 -31.99 -8.98
N THR A 501 10.85 -31.05 -9.93
CA THR A 501 11.60 -31.22 -11.18
C THR A 501 13.10 -31.02 -11.00
N THR A 502 13.53 -30.39 -9.91
CA THR A 502 14.95 -30.26 -9.53
C THR A 502 15.51 -31.54 -8.91
N LEU A 503 14.66 -32.48 -8.51
CA LEU A 503 15.08 -33.77 -7.95
C LEU A 503 15.72 -34.64 -9.03
N GLY A 504 16.99 -34.96 -8.82
CA GLY A 504 17.72 -35.91 -9.63
C GLY A 504 17.23 -37.34 -9.38
N TRP A 505 17.68 -38.28 -10.21
CA TRP A 505 17.35 -39.70 -10.03
C TRP A 505 17.84 -40.25 -8.68
N GLN A 506 18.87 -39.63 -8.07
CA GLN A 506 19.41 -40.00 -6.76
C GLN A 506 18.43 -39.62 -5.64
N ASP A 507 17.88 -38.41 -5.66
CA ASP A 507 16.92 -37.95 -4.67
C ASP A 507 15.62 -38.76 -4.75
N TRP A 508 15.17 -39.08 -5.97
CA TRP A 508 14.04 -39.98 -6.18
C TRP A 508 14.30 -41.40 -5.65
N ALA A 509 15.55 -41.89 -5.76
CA ALA A 509 15.92 -43.20 -5.20
C ALA A 509 15.92 -43.17 -3.67
N GLU A 510 16.38 -42.09 -3.04
CA GLU A 510 16.34 -41.91 -1.58
C GLU A 510 14.91 -41.79 -1.06
N ILE A 511 14.07 -40.96 -1.70
CA ILE A 511 12.64 -40.85 -1.37
C ILE A 511 11.97 -42.21 -1.50
N GLY A 512 12.24 -42.95 -2.59
CA GLY A 512 11.74 -44.30 -2.79
C GLY A 512 12.17 -45.27 -1.68
N ALA A 513 13.43 -45.21 -1.25
CA ALA A 513 13.94 -46.04 -0.16
C ALA A 513 13.25 -45.71 1.18
N ILE A 514 13.05 -44.42 1.48
CA ILE A 514 12.35 -43.97 2.69
C ILE A 514 10.90 -44.47 2.68
N VAL A 515 10.19 -44.34 1.56
CA VAL A 515 8.81 -44.83 1.42
C VAL A 515 8.73 -46.34 1.64
N ILE A 516 9.68 -47.12 1.08
CA ILE A 516 9.75 -48.57 1.30
C ILE A 516 9.96 -48.90 2.78
N VAL A 517 10.84 -48.17 3.47
CA VAL A 517 11.09 -48.36 4.91
C VAL A 517 9.84 -48.05 5.73
N VAL A 518 9.14 -46.95 5.42
CA VAL A 518 7.88 -46.58 6.10
C VAL A 518 6.79 -47.63 5.87
N ILE A 519 6.63 -48.11 4.63
CA ILE A 519 5.67 -49.19 4.31
C ILE A 519 6.06 -50.48 5.05
N ALA A 520 7.34 -50.85 5.07
CA ALA A 520 7.81 -52.03 5.78
C ALA A 520 7.56 -51.91 7.29
N ALA A 521 7.81 -50.75 7.88
CA ALA A 521 7.53 -50.45 9.28
C ALA A 521 6.02 -50.53 9.57
N ALA A 522 5.17 -49.98 8.71
CA ALA A 522 3.71 -50.06 8.84
C ALA A 522 3.19 -51.51 8.73
N VAL A 523 3.75 -52.30 7.82
CA VAL A 523 3.42 -53.74 7.67
C VAL A 523 3.89 -54.53 8.90
N ILE A 524 5.10 -54.28 9.40
CA ILE A 524 5.62 -54.92 10.62
C ILE A 524 4.76 -54.53 11.82
N PHE A 525 4.35 -53.27 11.93
CA PHE A 525 3.47 -52.78 12.99
C PHE A 525 2.09 -53.45 12.92
N LYS A 526 1.51 -53.55 11.72
CA LYS A 526 0.20 -54.20 11.51
C LYS A 526 0.25 -55.72 11.74
N LYS A 527 1.39 -56.36 11.44
CA LYS A 527 1.62 -57.80 11.69
C LYS A 527 2.30 -58.07 13.04
N ARG A 528 2.46 -57.06 13.90
CA ARG A 528 3.17 -57.17 15.18
C ARG A 528 2.54 -58.24 16.05
N ASP A 529 1.21 -58.29 16.09
CA ASP A 529 0.47 -59.23 16.92
C ASP A 529 0.55 -60.68 16.38
N ASP A 530 0.52 -60.86 15.06
CA ASP A 530 0.72 -62.17 14.40
C ASP A 530 2.15 -62.69 14.59
N ILE A 531 3.15 -61.81 14.50
CA ILE A 531 4.57 -62.14 14.71
C ILE A 531 4.84 -62.48 16.19
N MET A 532 4.17 -61.80 17.13
CA MET A 532 4.27 -62.08 18.56
C MET A 532 3.58 -63.40 18.96
N GLN A 533 2.51 -63.81 18.26
CA GLN A 533 1.89 -65.12 18.45
C GLN A 533 2.78 -66.27 17.95
N LEU A 534 3.44 -66.12 16.80
CA LEU A 534 4.39 -67.11 16.25
C LEU A 534 5.66 -67.29 17.10
N ARG A 535 6.03 -66.31 17.94
CA ARG A 535 7.14 -66.43 18.89
C ARG A 535 6.78 -67.10 20.22
N ARG A 536 5.49 -67.34 20.48
CA ARG A 536 4.99 -68.00 21.71
C ARG A 536 4.61 -69.48 21.50
N SER A 537 4.65 -69.98 20.26
CA SER A 537 4.65 -71.40 19.92
C SER A 537 6.07 -71.92 19.75
#